data_AF-A0A961XTW6-F1
#
_entry.id   AF-A0A961XTW6-F1
#
_cell.length_a   1.000
_cell.length_b   1.000
_cell.length_c   1.000
_cell.angle_alpha   90.00
_cell.angle_beta   90.00
_cell.angle_gamma   90.00
#
_symmetry.space_group_name_H-M   'P 1'
#
loop_
_entity.id
_entity.type
_entity.pdbx_description
1 polymer ?
#
loop_
_entity_poly.entity_id
_entity_poly.type
_entity_poly.pdbx_seq_one_letter_code
_entity_poly.pdbx_strand_id
1 'polypeptide(L)'
;SELPYAVHGVQGVFHEPEPLGAWPDADRTTRLVAILRDMEPDFIQRLFAGFAGIARPDTPDRQALTDNPLAIPGFGPDAGGSFRPRR
;
A
#
# COMPACT_ATOMS: atom_id res chain seq x y z
N SER A 1 9.74 -9.54 11.36
CA SER A 1 9.92 -10.94 10.90
C SER A 1 11.25 -11.04 10.19
N GLU A 2 11.95 -12.17 10.29
CA GLU A 2 13.23 -12.38 9.58
C GLU A 2 13.03 -13.04 8.20
N LEU A 3 11.87 -13.64 7.94
CA LEU A 3 11.52 -14.33 6.70
C LEU A 3 10.72 -13.41 5.75
N PRO A 4 10.92 -13.53 4.42
CA PRO A 4 10.13 -12.78 3.45
C PRO A 4 8.71 -13.31 3.35
N TYR A 5 7.79 -12.46 2.90
CA TYR A 5 6.39 -12.83 2.66
C TYR A 5 6.03 -12.62 1.19
N ALA A 6 5.20 -13.51 0.65
CA ALA A 6 4.53 -13.36 -0.62
C ALA A 6 3.08 -12.90 -0.40
N VAL A 7 2.66 -11.87 -1.14
CA VAL A 7 1.29 -11.37 -1.13
C VAL A 7 0.81 -11.31 -2.57
N HIS A 8 -0.40 -11.82 -2.80
CA HIS A 8 -1.03 -11.78 -4.12
C HIS A 8 -2.44 -11.22 -4.00
N GLY A 9 -2.78 -10.30 -4.91
CA GLY A 9 -4.10 -9.72 -5.01
C GLY A 9 -4.57 -9.68 -6.46
N VAL A 10 -5.85 -9.93 -6.66
CA VAL A 10 -6.52 -9.81 -7.96
C VAL A 10 -7.73 -8.93 -7.78
N GLN A 11 -7.72 -7.77 -8.45
CA GLN A 11 -8.77 -6.75 -8.33
C GLN A 11 -8.97 -6.30 -6.87
N GLY A 12 -10.03 -6.76 -6.21
CA GLY A 12 -10.31 -6.43 -4.81
C GLY A 12 -10.07 -7.58 -3.82
N VAL A 13 -9.61 -8.74 -4.29
CA VAL A 13 -9.40 -9.92 -3.46
C VAL A 13 -7.91 -10.10 -3.19
N PHE A 14 -7.54 -10.19 -1.92
CA PHE A 14 -6.20 -10.53 -1.48
C PHE A 14 -6.19 -11.93 -0.88
N HIS A 15 -5.17 -12.72 -1.25
CA HIS A 15 -4.88 -13.97 -0.57
C HIS A 15 -4.15 -13.69 0.75
N GLU A 16 -4.28 -14.61 1.71
CA GLU A 16 -3.53 -14.57 2.97
C GLU A 16 -2.03 -14.43 2.67
N PRO A 17 -1.30 -13.52 3.35
CA PRO A 17 0.14 -13.42 3.19
C PRO A 17 0.85 -14.72 3.56
N GLU A 18 1.63 -15.27 2.64
CA GLU A 18 2.35 -16.52 2.87
C GLU A 18 3.83 -16.25 3.19
N PRO A 19 4.35 -16.73 4.32
CA PRO A 19 5.79 -16.66 4.59
C PRO A 19 6.54 -17.58 3.62
N LEU A 20 7.63 -17.08 3.05
CA LEU A 20 8.55 -17.89 2.26
C LEU A 20 9.56 -18.57 3.20
N GLY A 21 10.04 -19.76 2.80
CA GLY A 21 10.94 -20.56 3.63
C GLY A 21 12.32 -19.92 3.88
N ALA A 22 12.76 -19.04 2.99
CA ALA A 22 14.01 -18.26 3.13
C ALA A 22 14.01 -17.10 2.12
N TRP A 23 14.96 -16.18 2.29
CA TRP A 23 15.34 -15.25 1.22
C TRP A 23 16.04 -16.00 0.08
N PRO A 24 15.76 -15.67 -1.19
CA PRO A 24 16.39 -16.33 -2.32
C PRO A 24 17.89 -15.99 -2.45
N ASP A 25 18.31 -14.81 -2.00
CA ASP A 25 19.69 -14.35 -2.01
C ASP A 25 19.95 -13.30 -0.88
N ALA A 26 21.07 -12.59 -0.95
CA ALA A 26 21.43 -11.56 0.04
C ALA A 26 20.63 -10.26 -0.09
N ASP A 27 19.97 -10.04 -1.23
CA ASP A 27 19.14 -8.87 -1.48
C ASP A 27 17.79 -9.03 -0.78
N ARG A 28 17.61 -8.27 0.31
CA ARG A 28 16.38 -8.27 1.10
C ARG A 28 15.40 -7.16 0.69
N THR A 29 15.46 -6.71 -0.55
CA THR A 29 14.52 -5.71 -1.07
C THR A 29 13.13 -6.30 -1.28
N THR A 30 12.12 -5.49 -0.96
CA THR A 30 10.73 -5.79 -1.33
C THR A 30 10.53 -5.52 -2.82
N ARG A 31 9.95 -6.49 -3.53
CA ARG A 31 9.61 -6.37 -4.95
C ARG A 31 8.10 -6.47 -5.12
N LEU A 32 7.52 -5.50 -5.83
CA LEU A 32 6.08 -5.43 -6.09
C LEU A 32 5.85 -5.42 -7.60
N VAL A 33 4.92 -6.26 -8.06
CA VAL A 33 4.48 -6.30 -9.46
C VAL A 33 3.02 -5.88 -9.48
N ALA A 34 2.74 -4.75 -10.13
CA ALA A 34 1.38 -4.25 -10.33
C ALA A 34 1.01 -4.34 -11.82
N ILE A 35 -0.11 -5.00 -12.11
CA ILE A 35 -0.68 -5.10 -13.46
C ILE A 35 -1.84 -4.10 -13.54
N LEU A 36 -1.68 -3.06 -14.35
CA LEU A 36 -2.59 -1.93 -14.42
C LEU A 36 -3.34 -1.89 -15.75
N ARG A 37 -4.52 -1.27 -15.74
CA ARG A 37 -5.31 -0.93 -16.92
C ARG A 37 -5.79 0.50 -16.75
N ASP A 38 -5.60 1.33 -17.77
CA ASP A 38 -6.06 2.73 -17.83
C ASP A 38 -5.59 3.57 -16.62
N MET A 39 -4.38 3.30 -16.11
CA MET A 39 -3.79 3.99 -14.96
C MET A 39 -2.31 4.28 -15.21
N GLU A 40 -1.90 5.50 -14.85
CA GLU A 40 -0.50 5.94 -14.90
C GLU A 40 0.36 5.20 -13.85
N PRO A 41 1.50 4.58 -14.23
CA PRO A 41 2.37 3.87 -13.30
C PRO A 41 2.84 4.70 -12.11
N ASP A 42 3.01 6.01 -12.31
CA ASP A 42 3.48 6.95 -11.29
C ASP A 42 2.48 7.11 -10.12
N PHE A 43 1.20 6.85 -10.36
CA PHE A 43 0.21 6.78 -9.27
C PHE A 43 0.59 5.72 -8.23
N ILE A 44 0.88 4.49 -8.68
CA ILE A 44 1.26 3.39 -7.81
C ILE A 44 2.62 3.65 -7.16
N GLN A 45 3.57 4.22 -7.89
CA GLN A 45 4.90 4.54 -7.34
C GLN A 45 4.82 5.55 -6.19
N ARG A 46 4.02 6.62 -6.33
CA ARG A 46 3.83 7.60 -5.25
C ARG A 46 3.17 7.00 -4.01
N LEU A 47 2.14 6.18 -4.21
CA LEU A 47 1.45 5.49 -3.12
C LEU A 47 2.43 4.65 -2.29
N PHE A 48 3.21 3.79 -2.94
CA PHE A 48 4.17 2.94 -2.24
C PHE A 48 5.36 3.73 -1.69
N ALA A 49 5.79 4.81 -2.34
CA ALA A 49 6.86 5.66 -1.82
C ALA A 49 6.48 6.27 -0.46
N GLY A 50 5.25 6.79 -0.33
CA GLY A 50 4.75 7.32 0.95
C GLY A 50 4.76 6.27 2.06
N PHE A 51 4.26 5.05 1.79
CA PHE A 51 4.29 3.96 2.77
C PHE A 51 5.71 3.44 3.08
N ALA A 52 6.60 3.40 2.10
CA ALA A 52 7.98 2.96 2.28
C ALA A 52 8.86 3.99 3.01
N GLY A 53 8.36 5.21 3.23
CA GLY A 53 9.13 6.31 3.80
C GLY A 53 10.15 6.91 2.82
N ILE A 54 9.91 6.73 1.52
CA ILE A 54 10.71 7.32 0.45
C ILE A 54 10.11 8.69 0.17
N ALA A 55 10.77 9.75 0.65
CA ALA A 55 10.30 11.12 0.47
C ALA A 55 10.27 11.50 -1.01
N ARG A 56 9.16 12.11 -1.44
CA ARG A 56 8.99 12.66 -2.79
C ARG A 56 8.37 14.06 -2.71
N PRO A 57 8.77 15.00 -3.57
CA PRO A 57 8.11 16.31 -3.66
C PRO A 57 6.60 16.14 -3.88
N ASP A 58 5.82 17.03 -3.27
CA ASP A 58 4.36 17.12 -3.44
C ASP A 58 3.60 15.80 -3.17
N THR A 59 4.16 14.92 -2.33
CA THR A 59 3.56 13.63 -1.95
C THR A 59 3.54 13.49 -0.43
N PRO A 60 2.44 12.98 0.17
CA PRO A 60 2.41 12.71 1.60
C PRO A 60 3.43 11.61 1.98
N ASP A 61 4.10 11.80 3.11
CA ASP A 61 4.96 10.79 3.71
C ASP A 61 4.16 9.80 4.56
N ARG A 62 4.85 8.83 5.19
CA ARG A 62 4.20 7.80 6.00
C ARG A 62 3.36 8.41 7.14
N GLN A 63 3.88 9.41 7.84
CA GLN A 63 3.17 10.00 8.98
C GLN A 63 1.91 10.72 8.51
N ALA A 64 1.99 11.46 7.39
CA ALA A 64 0.83 12.09 6.79
C ALA A 64 -0.20 11.08 6.26
N LEU A 65 0.19 9.85 5.94
CA LEU A 65 -0.73 8.78 5.55
C LEU A 65 -1.39 8.06 6.73
N THR A 66 -0.68 7.90 7.86
CA THR A 66 -1.18 7.15 9.03
C THR A 66 -1.88 8.02 10.06
N ASP A 67 -1.30 9.18 10.38
CA ASP A 67 -1.72 10.04 11.50
C ASP A 67 -2.16 11.42 10.99
N ASN A 68 -2.99 11.43 9.95
CA ASN A 68 -3.42 12.67 9.30
C ASN A 68 -4.42 13.45 10.18
N PRO A 69 -4.04 14.61 10.77
CA PRO A 69 -4.97 15.42 11.55
C PRO A 69 -6.06 16.08 10.71
N LEU A 70 -5.91 16.06 9.38
CA LEU A 70 -6.90 16.54 8.41
C LEU A 70 -7.80 15.41 7.88
N ALA A 71 -7.64 14.17 8.35
CA ALA A 71 -8.54 13.09 7.97
C ALA A 71 -9.98 13.42 8.40
N ILE A 72 -10.94 13.12 7.52
CA ILE A 72 -12.35 13.32 7.84
C ILE A 72 -12.76 12.24 8.84
N PRO A 73 -13.29 12.59 10.02
CA PRO A 73 -13.76 11.62 10.99
C PRO A 73 -14.79 10.66 10.36
N GLY A 74 -14.58 9.35 10.52
CA GLY A 74 -15.43 8.32 9.88
C GLY A 74 -15.07 8.01 8.41
N PHE A 75 -14.02 8.65 7.87
CA PHE A 75 -13.52 8.51 6.52
C PHE A 75 -11.98 8.44 6.55
N GLY A 76 -11.45 7.31 7.01
CA GLY A 76 -10.02 7.05 7.15
C GLY A 76 -9.74 5.54 7.12
N PRO A 77 -8.47 5.12 6.97
CA PRO A 77 -8.10 3.70 6.81
C PRO A 77 -8.61 2.80 7.95
N ASP A 78 -8.83 3.37 9.13
CA ASP A 78 -9.26 2.63 10.34
C ASP A 78 -10.77 2.79 10.61
N ALA A 79 -11.45 3.64 9.83
CA ALA A 79 -12.87 3.89 9.97
C ALA A 79 -13.64 2.93 9.06
N GLY A 80 -14.28 1.91 9.66
CA GLY A 80 -15.20 0.98 8.98
C GLY A 80 -16.48 1.62 8.42
N GLY A 81 -16.42 2.86 7.92
CA GLY A 81 -17.53 3.63 7.39
C GLY A 81 -17.86 3.25 5.95
N SER A 82 -19.01 2.61 5.73
CA SER A 82 -19.53 2.37 4.38
C SER A 82 -19.98 3.69 3.74
N PHE A 83 -19.28 4.13 2.70
CA PHE A 83 -19.73 5.27 1.89
C PHE A 83 -20.99 4.89 1.10
N ARG A 84 -22.09 5.59 1.36
CA ARG A 84 -23.32 5.53 0.57
C ARG A 84 -23.49 6.90 -0.11
N PRO A 85 -23.14 7.06 -1.40
CA PRO A 85 -23.41 8.32 -2.09
C PRO A 85 -24.92 8.51 -2.21
N ARG A 86 -25.43 9.68 -1.77
CA ARG A 86 -26.81 10.07 -2.07
C ARG A 86 -26.88 10.50 -3.53
N ARG A 87 -27.90 9.99 -4.23
CA ARG A 87 -28.26 10.36 -5.61
C ARG A 87 -28.59 11.83 -5.74
#